data_AF-M0MJJ6-F1
#
_entry.id   AF-M0MJJ6-F1
#
_cell.length_a   1.000
_cell.length_b   1.000
_cell.length_c   1.000
_cell.angle_alpha   90.00
_cell.angle_beta   90.00
_cell.angle_gamma   90.00
#
_symmetry.space_group_name_H-M   'P 1'
#
loop_
_entity.id
_entity.type
_entity.pdbx_description
1 polymer ?
#
loop_
_entity_poly.entity_id
_entity_poly.type
_entity_poly.pdbx_seq_one_letter_code
_entity_poly.pdbx_strand_id
1 'polypeptide(L)'
;MGIFDRISDALGSGEQTDDQTEQASENGGAFQVPEWAVKDKVNVEKRAGIIHEQYDVTESQAQVIAEKLKEDMEDTDGYSIDSIRYDLEEELDIEDELLHTIVWTETASINTIDRVNGYLEKETGGEVYKISAPDDDRTHSITREAADEIEEQGGVPMKELARILLEKAKKYEDEGGTPERMEHWVPHERFRFSIVRHIDF
;
A
#
# COMPACT_ATOMS: atom_id res chain seq x y z
N MET A 1 44.93 15.04 -13.39
CA MET A 1 45.28 15.57 -14.73
C MET A 1 44.26 14.98 -15.69
N GLY A 2 43.23 15.65 -16.19
CA GLY A 2 43.00 17.08 -16.39
C GLY A 2 42.86 17.30 -17.89
N ILE A 3 41.63 17.43 -18.40
CA ILE A 3 41.32 18.10 -19.67
C ILE A 3 39.87 18.64 -19.59
N PHE A 4 39.71 19.82 -18.98
CA PHE A 4 38.70 20.77 -19.42
C PHE A 4 39.39 21.65 -20.46
N ASP A 5 38.86 21.71 -21.68
CA ASP A 5 38.71 22.97 -22.44
C ASP A 5 38.07 22.72 -23.81
N ARG A 6 36.87 23.28 -24.04
CA ARG A 6 36.64 24.30 -25.09
C ARG A 6 35.19 24.76 -25.14
N ILE A 7 35.06 26.05 -24.89
CA ILE A 7 33.93 26.96 -25.09
C ILE A 7 33.83 27.33 -26.59
N SER A 8 32.62 27.44 -27.14
CA SER A 8 32.11 28.61 -27.90
C SER A 8 30.72 28.28 -28.44
N ASP A 9 29.65 28.85 -27.89
CA ASP A 9 29.07 30.16 -28.25
C ASP A 9 28.75 30.31 -29.76
N ALA A 10 27.47 30.19 -30.09
CA ALA A 10 26.88 30.74 -31.30
C ALA A 10 25.42 31.16 -31.00
N LEU A 11 25.24 32.48 -30.96
CA LEU A 11 24.01 33.22 -30.77
C LEU A 11 23.03 33.05 -31.95
N GLY A 12 21.76 32.80 -31.62
CA GLY A 12 20.65 33.70 -32.01
C GLY A 12 19.85 33.38 -33.27
N SER A 13 18.58 32.98 -33.09
CA SER A 13 17.40 33.53 -33.77
C SER A 13 16.15 32.82 -33.24
N GLY A 14 15.12 33.58 -32.89
CA GLY A 14 14.02 33.12 -32.05
C GLY A 14 13.00 32.21 -32.72
N GLU A 15 12.27 31.53 -31.85
CA GLU A 15 10.86 31.18 -32.03
C GLU A 15 10.26 31.06 -30.62
N GLN A 16 9.16 31.80 -30.40
CA GLN A 16 8.26 31.54 -29.29
C GLN A 16 7.63 30.17 -29.53
N THR A 17 8.10 29.17 -28.80
CA THR A 17 7.31 27.99 -28.50
C THR A 17 6.98 28.05 -27.01
N ASP A 18 5.70 28.30 -26.73
CA ASP A 18 5.04 27.97 -25.47
C ASP A 18 5.21 26.46 -25.24
N ASP A 19 6.36 26.05 -24.74
CA ASP A 19 6.49 24.80 -24.02
C ASP A 19 6.01 25.08 -22.60
N GLN A 20 4.71 24.83 -22.39
CA GLN A 20 4.21 24.42 -21.09
C GLN A 20 4.86 23.06 -20.79
N THR A 21 6.14 23.09 -20.44
CA THR A 21 6.83 21.96 -19.83
C THR A 21 6.11 21.73 -18.51
N GLU A 22 5.36 20.63 -18.50
CA GLU A 22 4.94 19.87 -17.35
C GLU A 22 5.62 20.37 -16.08
N GLN A 23 4.85 21.12 -15.28
CA GLN A 23 5.11 21.18 -13.85
C GLN A 23 4.89 19.76 -13.35
N ALA A 24 5.93 18.92 -13.49
CA ALA A 24 6.14 17.77 -12.67
C ALA A 24 6.11 18.27 -11.23
N SER A 25 4.93 18.14 -10.64
CA SER A 25 4.67 18.38 -9.23
C SER A 25 5.80 17.72 -8.45
N GLU A 26 6.64 18.52 -7.80
CA GLU A 26 7.63 18.09 -6.80
C GLU A 26 6.95 17.56 -5.52
N ASN A 27 5.82 16.86 -5.68
CA ASN A 27 5.07 16.12 -4.66
C ASN A 27 5.10 14.60 -4.92
N GLY A 28 6.13 14.11 -5.62
CA GLY A 28 6.42 12.69 -5.79
C GLY A 28 6.88 12.04 -4.48
N GLY A 29 6.00 11.98 -3.48
CA GLY A 29 6.23 11.29 -2.22
C GLY A 29 6.11 9.77 -2.43
N ALA A 30 7.01 9.01 -1.82
CA ALA A 30 7.12 7.55 -1.88
C ALA A 30 5.89 6.74 -1.39
N PHE A 31 4.72 7.36 -1.28
CA PHE A 31 3.49 6.79 -0.71
C PHE A 31 2.22 7.23 -1.46
N GLN A 32 2.35 7.48 -2.77
CA GLN A 32 1.18 7.67 -3.62
C GLN A 32 0.47 6.33 -3.83
N VAL A 33 -0.87 6.34 -3.78
CA VAL A 33 -1.67 5.16 -4.15
C VAL A 33 -1.39 4.84 -5.62
N PRO A 34 -1.02 3.59 -5.97
CA PRO A 34 -0.79 3.23 -7.37
C PRO A 34 -2.03 3.47 -8.22
N GLU A 35 -1.87 4.06 -9.40
CA GLU A 35 -3.00 4.42 -10.29
C GLU A 35 -3.89 3.22 -10.64
N TRP A 36 -3.28 2.03 -10.78
CA TRP A 36 -4.02 0.79 -11.05
C TRP A 36 -4.99 0.40 -9.93
N ALA A 37 -4.67 0.74 -8.68
CA ALA A 37 -5.50 0.45 -7.52
C ALA A 37 -6.68 1.43 -7.37
N VAL A 38 -6.63 2.56 -8.09
CA VAL A 38 -7.71 3.56 -8.15
C VAL A 38 -8.75 3.19 -9.21
N LYS A 39 -8.29 2.67 -10.36
CA LYS A 39 -9.17 2.36 -11.49
C LYS A 39 -10.04 1.13 -11.27
N ASP A 40 -9.43 0.08 -10.73
CA ASP A 40 -10.08 -1.18 -10.40
C ASP A 40 -9.71 -1.52 -8.95
N LYS A 41 -10.71 -1.70 -8.09
CA LYS A 41 -10.48 -2.02 -6.66
C LYS A 41 -9.56 -3.25 -6.53
N VAL A 42 -9.79 -4.26 -7.37
CA VAL A 42 -8.86 -5.39 -7.54
C VAL A 42 -8.40 -5.49 -8.99
N ASN A 43 -7.17 -5.04 -9.25
CA ASN A 43 -6.47 -5.33 -10.51
C ASN A 43 -5.80 -6.71 -10.43
N VAL A 44 -6.39 -7.69 -11.12
CA VAL A 44 -5.95 -9.10 -11.05
C VAL A 44 -4.50 -9.28 -11.48
N GLU A 45 -4.10 -8.72 -12.63
CA GLU A 45 -2.74 -8.90 -13.16
C GLU A 45 -1.68 -8.36 -12.19
N LYS A 46 -1.90 -7.15 -11.65
CA LYS A 46 -0.99 -6.55 -10.67
C LYS A 46 -0.99 -7.31 -9.35
N ARG A 47 -2.16 -7.73 -8.87
CA ARG A 47 -2.27 -8.46 -7.61
C ARG A 47 -1.66 -9.85 -7.70
N ALA A 48 -1.83 -10.56 -8.82
CA ALA A 48 -1.18 -11.84 -9.09
C ALA A 48 0.35 -11.68 -9.13
N GLY A 49 0.86 -10.64 -9.77
CA GLY A 49 2.30 -10.32 -9.75
C GLY A 49 2.82 -10.12 -8.32
N ILE A 50 2.14 -9.31 -7.51
CA ILE A 50 2.50 -9.09 -6.10
C ILE A 50 2.47 -10.41 -5.31
N ILE A 51 1.42 -11.23 -5.47
CA ILE A 51 1.31 -12.50 -4.75
C ILE A 51 2.45 -13.45 -5.16
N HIS A 52 2.75 -13.56 -6.46
CA HIS A 52 3.81 -14.43 -6.94
C HIS A 52 5.20 -13.97 -6.47
N GLU A 53 5.44 -12.66 -6.40
CA GLU A 53 6.72 -12.11 -5.94
C GLU A 53 6.93 -12.28 -4.43
N GLN A 54 5.86 -12.24 -3.64
CA GLN A 54 5.95 -12.18 -2.18
C GLN A 54 5.78 -13.53 -1.48
N TYR A 55 5.15 -14.51 -2.14
CA TYR A 55 4.85 -15.81 -1.54
C TYR A 55 5.33 -16.96 -2.42
N ASP A 56 5.63 -18.11 -1.81
CA ASP A 56 6.08 -19.31 -2.52
C ASP A 56 4.90 -20.02 -3.22
N VAL A 57 4.38 -19.38 -4.26
CA VAL A 57 3.28 -19.88 -5.10
C VAL A 57 3.62 -19.68 -6.57
N THR A 58 3.08 -20.55 -7.43
CA THR A 58 3.25 -20.40 -8.88
C THR A 58 2.46 -19.20 -9.40
N GLU A 59 2.87 -18.65 -10.56
CA GLU A 59 2.10 -17.59 -11.24
C GLU A 59 0.64 -17.98 -11.47
N SER A 60 0.37 -19.24 -11.81
CA SER A 60 -0.99 -19.75 -12.00
C SER A 60 -1.80 -19.74 -10.71
N GLN A 61 -1.20 -20.14 -9.58
CA GLN A 61 -1.84 -20.08 -8.28
C GLN A 61 -2.11 -18.63 -7.86
N ALA A 62 -1.13 -17.76 -8.05
CA ALA A 62 -1.26 -16.33 -7.74
C ALA A 62 -2.39 -15.67 -8.55
N GLN A 63 -2.52 -16.05 -9.83
CA GLN A 63 -3.60 -15.61 -10.70
C GLN A 63 -4.97 -16.04 -10.17
N VAL A 64 -5.14 -17.31 -9.81
CA VAL A 64 -6.41 -17.83 -9.26
C VAL A 64 -6.77 -17.12 -7.95
N ILE A 65 -5.80 -16.94 -7.05
CA ILE A 65 -6.02 -16.19 -5.80
C ILE A 65 -6.46 -14.75 -6.10
N ALA A 66 -5.80 -14.06 -7.04
CA ALA A 66 -6.13 -12.68 -7.40
C ALA A 66 -7.52 -12.56 -8.05
N GLU A 67 -7.91 -13.52 -8.88
CA GLU A 67 -9.26 -13.59 -9.49
C GLU A 67 -10.33 -13.79 -8.42
N LYS A 68 -10.09 -14.70 -7.47
CA LYS A 68 -11.02 -14.96 -6.38
C LYS A 68 -11.16 -13.78 -5.43
N LEU A 69 -10.05 -13.10 -5.11
CA LEU A 69 -10.08 -11.85 -4.35
C LEU A 69 -10.90 -10.78 -5.07
N LYS A 70 -10.80 -10.67 -6.39
CA LYS A 70 -11.61 -9.74 -7.17
C LYS A 70 -13.09 -10.09 -7.10
N GLU A 71 -13.44 -11.34 -7.39
CA GLU A 71 -14.81 -11.83 -7.39
C GLU A 71 -15.49 -11.51 -6.05
N ASP A 72 -14.92 -11.99 -4.96
CA ASP A 72 -15.57 -11.90 -3.64
C ASP A 72 -15.54 -10.47 -3.06
N MET A 73 -14.49 -9.68 -3.31
CA MET A 73 -14.38 -8.32 -2.75
C MET A 73 -15.19 -7.27 -3.52
N GLU A 74 -15.60 -7.57 -4.75
CA GLU A 74 -16.45 -6.72 -5.59
C GLU A 74 -17.91 -7.21 -5.63
N ASP A 75 -18.22 -8.37 -5.07
CA ASP A 75 -19.59 -8.88 -4.93
C ASP A 75 -20.42 -8.08 -3.90
N THR A 76 -21.73 -8.02 -4.16
CA THR A 76 -22.74 -7.34 -3.34
C THR A 76 -23.19 -8.14 -2.14
N ASP A 77 -23.03 -9.46 -2.15
CA ASP A 77 -23.47 -10.35 -1.05
C ASP A 77 -22.50 -10.35 0.15
N GLY A 78 -21.34 -9.68 -0.01
CA GLY A 78 -20.30 -9.58 1.01
C GLY A 78 -19.40 -10.81 1.06
N TYR A 79 -18.28 -10.69 1.75
CA TYR A 79 -17.26 -11.75 1.83
C TYR A 79 -16.72 -11.91 3.24
N SER A 80 -16.09 -13.06 3.47
CA SER A 80 -15.25 -13.30 4.65
C SER A 80 -13.90 -13.83 4.20
N ILE A 81 -12.85 -13.57 4.99
CA ILE A 81 -11.51 -14.13 4.72
C ILE A 81 -11.57 -15.66 4.70
N ASP A 82 -12.35 -16.25 5.62
CA ASP A 82 -12.53 -17.70 5.69
C ASP A 82 -13.24 -18.25 4.45
N SER A 83 -14.28 -17.59 3.92
CA SER A 83 -14.96 -18.06 2.71
C SER A 83 -14.05 -18.03 1.48
N ILE A 84 -13.29 -16.95 1.29
CA ILE A 84 -12.30 -16.86 0.21
C ILE A 84 -11.26 -17.98 0.35
N ARG A 85 -10.75 -18.21 1.57
CA ARG A 85 -9.77 -19.27 1.85
C ARG A 85 -10.33 -20.66 1.53
N TYR A 86 -11.53 -20.97 2.01
CA TYR A 86 -12.14 -22.30 1.81
C TYR A 86 -12.33 -22.63 0.34
N ASP A 87 -12.78 -21.67 -0.47
CA ASP A 87 -12.95 -21.88 -1.91
C ASP A 87 -11.60 -22.15 -2.60
N LEU A 88 -10.54 -21.45 -2.19
CA LEU A 88 -9.19 -21.62 -2.73
C LEU A 88 -8.51 -22.91 -2.25
N GLU A 89 -8.79 -23.38 -1.03
CA GLU A 89 -8.26 -24.64 -0.49
C GLU A 89 -8.76 -25.85 -1.30
N GLU A 90 -9.99 -25.80 -1.81
CA GLU A 90 -10.53 -26.85 -2.67
C GLU A 90 -9.90 -26.86 -4.07
N GLU A 91 -9.44 -25.71 -4.56
CA GLU A 91 -8.93 -25.53 -5.92
C GLU A 91 -7.40 -25.63 -6.02
N LEU A 92 -6.67 -25.23 -4.98
CA LEU A 92 -5.23 -25.06 -5.00
C LEU A 92 -4.52 -26.01 -4.02
N ASP A 93 -3.44 -26.63 -4.49
CA ASP A 93 -2.52 -27.40 -3.64
C ASP A 93 -1.52 -26.45 -2.95
N ILE A 94 -2.01 -25.70 -1.95
CA ILE A 94 -1.25 -24.74 -1.15
C ILE A 94 -1.50 -25.06 0.33
N GLU A 95 -0.47 -24.92 1.17
CA GLU A 95 -0.63 -25.07 2.62
C GLU A 95 -1.66 -24.07 3.18
N ASP A 96 -2.61 -24.55 3.98
CA ASP A 96 -3.70 -23.74 4.56
C ASP A 96 -3.17 -22.50 5.30
N GLU A 97 -2.07 -22.63 6.05
CA GLU A 97 -1.49 -21.51 6.76
C GLU A 97 -0.95 -20.44 5.81
N LEU A 98 -0.29 -20.83 4.73
CA LEU A 98 0.20 -19.91 3.70
C LEU A 98 -0.98 -19.24 2.99
N LEU A 99 -1.98 -20.02 2.59
CA LEU A 99 -3.17 -19.50 1.92
C LEU A 99 -3.91 -18.48 2.81
N HIS A 100 -4.05 -18.78 4.10
CA HIS A 100 -4.61 -17.86 5.07
C HIS A 100 -3.80 -16.57 5.20
N THR A 101 -2.46 -16.66 5.21
CA THR A 101 -1.58 -15.48 5.20
C THR A 101 -1.81 -14.61 3.96
N ILE A 102 -1.83 -15.23 2.78
CA ILE A 102 -2.01 -14.53 1.51
C ILE A 102 -3.36 -13.82 1.50
N VAL A 103 -4.46 -14.56 1.69
CA VAL A 103 -5.82 -14.02 1.62
C VAL A 103 -5.99 -12.89 2.63
N TRP A 104 -5.56 -13.10 3.88
CA TRP A 104 -5.69 -12.05 4.91
C TRP A 104 -4.93 -10.79 4.51
N THR A 105 -3.64 -10.94 4.17
CA THR A 105 -2.75 -9.81 3.92
C THR A 105 -3.16 -9.03 2.68
N GLU A 106 -3.54 -9.72 1.60
CA GLU A 106 -3.98 -9.06 0.37
C GLU A 106 -5.34 -8.37 0.53
N THR A 107 -6.32 -9.03 1.19
CA THR A 107 -7.60 -8.39 1.49
C THR A 107 -7.41 -7.14 2.35
N ALA A 108 -6.55 -7.20 3.37
CA ALA A 108 -6.25 -6.05 4.22
C ALA A 108 -5.53 -4.93 3.46
N SER A 109 -4.58 -5.28 2.58
CA SER A 109 -3.88 -4.35 1.68
C SER A 109 -4.86 -3.61 0.77
N ILE A 110 -5.71 -4.35 0.05
CA ILE A 110 -6.70 -3.80 -0.89
C ILE A 110 -7.64 -2.81 -0.17
N ASN A 111 -8.21 -3.22 0.96
CA ASN A 111 -9.12 -2.36 1.73
C ASN A 111 -8.40 -1.11 2.30
N THR A 112 -7.13 -1.23 2.67
CA THR A 112 -6.34 -0.10 3.17
C THR A 112 -6.03 0.89 2.05
N ILE A 113 -5.61 0.40 0.89
CA ILE A 113 -5.34 1.23 -0.29
C ILE A 113 -6.61 1.97 -0.73
N ASP A 114 -7.75 1.26 -0.85
CA ASP A 114 -9.05 1.86 -1.20
C ASP A 114 -9.44 2.98 -0.22
N ARG A 115 -9.24 2.74 1.07
CA ARG A 115 -9.52 3.73 2.11
C ARG A 115 -8.58 4.94 2.05
N VAL A 116 -7.29 4.71 1.86
CA VAL A 116 -6.30 5.79 1.70
C VAL A 116 -6.65 6.62 0.47
N ASN A 117 -6.98 5.98 -0.65
CA ASN A 117 -7.42 6.68 -1.86
C ASN A 117 -8.65 7.56 -1.58
N GLY A 118 -9.68 6.99 -0.96
CA GLY A 118 -10.88 7.73 -0.59
C GLY A 118 -10.65 8.87 0.40
N TYR A 119 -9.57 8.84 1.18
CA TYR A 119 -9.14 9.96 2.03
C TYR A 119 -8.38 11.03 1.25
N LEU A 120 -7.43 10.64 0.39
CA LEU A 120 -6.65 11.55 -0.45
C LEU A 120 -7.55 12.32 -1.43
N GLU A 121 -8.56 11.67 -2.01
CA GLU A 121 -9.54 12.33 -2.90
C GLU A 121 -10.38 13.41 -2.19
N LYS A 122 -10.58 13.26 -0.88
CA LYS A 122 -11.41 14.15 -0.06
C LYS A 122 -10.58 15.13 0.78
N GLU A 123 -9.27 15.07 0.68
CA GLU A 123 -8.36 15.88 1.48
C GLU A 123 -8.49 17.35 1.05
N THR A 124 -8.89 18.20 1.99
CA THR A 124 -9.06 19.65 1.77
C THR A 124 -7.91 20.47 2.33
N GLY A 125 -6.99 19.82 3.04
CA GLY A 125 -5.83 20.40 3.69
C GLY A 125 -6.04 20.49 5.20
N GLY A 126 -5.13 19.88 5.96
CA GLY A 126 -5.12 19.90 7.43
C GLY A 126 -5.79 18.69 8.09
N GLU A 127 -6.25 17.71 7.31
CA GLU A 127 -6.69 16.44 7.85
C GLU A 127 -5.57 15.65 8.51
N VAL A 128 -5.87 15.10 9.69
CA VAL A 128 -5.02 14.17 10.42
C VAL A 128 -5.71 12.82 10.54
N TYR A 129 -4.90 11.76 10.57
CA TYR A 129 -5.32 10.37 10.56
C TYR A 129 -4.66 9.62 11.70
N LYS A 130 -5.30 8.54 12.13
CA LYS A 130 -4.74 7.59 13.08
C LYS A 130 -4.99 6.15 12.69
N ILE A 131 -4.24 5.26 13.32
CA ILE A 131 -4.43 3.82 13.21
C ILE A 131 -5.41 3.38 14.29
N SER A 132 -6.47 2.69 13.89
CA SER A 132 -7.39 2.00 14.79
C SER A 132 -7.08 0.51 14.72
N ALA A 133 -6.60 -0.07 15.81
CA ALA A 133 -6.25 -1.47 15.92
C ALA A 133 -6.79 -2.08 17.23
N PRO A 134 -7.09 -3.38 17.27
CA PRO A 134 -7.36 -4.08 18.52
C PRO A 134 -6.14 -4.03 19.44
N ASP A 135 -6.36 -3.81 20.74
CA ASP A 135 -5.33 -3.98 21.77
C ASP A 135 -5.45 -5.37 22.37
N ASP A 136 -5.05 -6.38 21.59
CA ASP A 136 -5.02 -7.79 22.01
C ASP A 136 -3.69 -8.45 21.63
N ASP A 137 -3.36 -9.58 22.25
CA ASP A 137 -2.08 -10.29 22.09
C ASP A 137 -1.75 -10.72 20.65
N ARG A 138 -2.72 -10.64 19.74
CA ARG A 138 -2.53 -10.94 18.30
C ARG A 138 -2.20 -9.69 17.48
N THR A 139 -2.09 -8.51 18.11
CA THR A 139 -1.67 -7.28 17.44
C THR A 139 -0.16 -7.13 17.54
N HIS A 140 0.50 -7.11 16.37
CA HIS A 140 1.94 -7.02 16.22
C HIS A 140 2.51 -5.72 16.79
N SER A 141 3.76 -5.76 17.30
CA SER A 141 4.47 -4.62 17.88
C SER A 141 4.55 -3.42 16.94
N ILE A 142 4.70 -3.65 15.64
CA ILE A 142 4.67 -2.62 14.59
C ILE A 142 3.39 -1.78 14.68
N THR A 143 2.22 -2.44 14.73
CA THR A 143 0.92 -1.75 14.77
C THR A 143 0.76 -1.00 16.09
N ARG A 144 1.16 -1.59 17.22
CA ARG A 144 1.06 -0.96 18.54
C ARG A 144 1.92 0.30 18.63
N GLU A 145 3.20 0.19 18.32
CA GLU A 145 4.11 1.35 18.39
C GLU A 145 3.75 2.44 17.40
N ALA A 146 3.28 2.09 16.20
CA ALA A 146 2.81 3.09 15.24
C ALA A 146 1.54 3.80 15.75
N ALA A 147 0.59 3.05 16.33
CA ALA A 147 -0.63 3.63 16.90
C ALA A 147 -0.30 4.58 18.07
N ASP A 148 0.57 4.17 18.99
CA ASP A 148 1.00 4.97 20.14
C ASP A 148 1.67 6.28 19.67
N GLU A 149 2.63 6.19 18.75
CA GLU A 149 3.36 7.37 18.24
C GLU A 149 2.46 8.36 17.50
N ILE A 150 1.43 7.86 16.80
CA ILE A 150 0.46 8.71 16.10
C ILE A 150 -0.54 9.33 17.09
N GLU A 151 -0.99 8.58 18.09
CA GLU A 151 -1.94 9.06 19.11
C GLU A 151 -1.29 10.15 19.99
N GLU A 152 -0.01 10.01 20.34
CA GLU A 152 0.77 11.03 21.06
C GLU A 152 0.82 12.39 20.32
N GLN A 153 0.67 12.37 19.00
CA GLN A 153 0.67 13.56 18.15
C GLN A 153 -0.75 14.13 17.89
N GLY A 154 -1.80 13.47 18.38
CA GLY A 154 -3.19 13.84 18.06
C GLY A 154 -3.57 13.48 16.63
N GLY A 155 -2.99 12.40 16.09
CA GLY A 155 -3.09 12.06 14.67
C GLY A 155 -2.05 12.79 13.81
N VAL A 156 -1.82 12.28 12.61
CA VAL A 156 -0.80 12.82 11.69
C VAL A 156 -1.31 12.86 10.25
N PRO A 157 -0.77 13.72 9.37
CA PRO A 157 -1.09 13.70 7.94
C PRO A 157 -0.80 12.35 7.28
N MET A 158 -1.49 12.01 6.19
CA MET A 158 -1.38 10.69 5.54
C MET A 158 0.07 10.31 5.18
N LYS A 159 0.83 11.27 4.65
CA LYS A 159 2.25 11.08 4.31
C LYS A 159 3.11 10.73 5.53
N GLU A 160 2.81 11.34 6.67
CA GLU A 160 3.53 11.10 7.91
C GLU A 160 3.13 9.75 8.54
N LEU A 161 1.85 9.39 8.46
CA LEU A 161 1.37 8.05 8.84
C LEU A 161 2.12 6.95 8.07
N ALA A 162 2.26 7.12 6.76
CA ALA A 162 2.99 6.17 5.91
C ALA A 162 4.48 6.10 6.28
N ARG A 163 5.11 7.25 6.60
CA ARG A 163 6.50 7.31 7.09
C ARG A 163 6.67 6.52 8.39
N ILE A 164 5.80 6.75 9.38
CA ILE A 164 5.85 6.05 10.68
C ILE A 164 5.71 4.54 10.47
N LEU A 165 4.72 4.10 9.67
CA LEU A 165 4.53 2.68 9.37
C LEU A 165 5.76 2.05 8.70
N LEU A 166 6.38 2.73 7.72
CA LEU A 166 7.61 2.25 7.09
C LEU A 166 8.77 2.17 8.07
N GLU A 167 8.93 3.15 8.95
CA GLU A 167 9.98 3.15 9.97
C GLU A 167 9.80 1.99 10.96
N LYS A 168 8.56 1.70 11.38
CA LYS A 168 8.28 0.52 12.21
C LYS A 168 8.49 -0.77 11.44
N ALA A 169 8.05 -0.88 10.19
CA ALA A 169 8.29 -2.06 9.37
C ALA A 169 9.79 -2.36 9.24
N LYS A 170 10.64 -1.35 9.01
CA LYS A 170 12.11 -1.49 8.99
C LYS A 170 12.69 -1.87 10.35
N LYS A 171 12.20 -1.24 11.44
CA LYS A 171 12.67 -1.54 12.80
C LYS A 171 12.47 -3.01 13.17
N TYR A 172 11.38 -3.60 12.66
CA TYR A 172 10.94 -4.97 12.97
C TYR A 172 11.11 -5.92 11.79
N GLU A 173 11.99 -5.64 10.83
CA GLU A 173 12.20 -6.47 9.63
C GLU A 173 12.54 -7.93 10.01
N ASP A 174 13.43 -8.13 10.99
CA ASP A 174 13.80 -9.46 11.51
C ASP A 174 12.68 -10.16 12.32
N GLU A 175 11.59 -9.44 12.63
CA GLU A 175 10.45 -9.91 13.42
C GLU A 175 9.15 -10.04 12.58
N GLY A 176 9.24 -9.88 11.26
CA GLY A 176 8.10 -10.00 10.34
C GLY A 176 7.57 -8.68 9.77
N GLY A 177 8.32 -7.59 9.96
CA GLY A 177 8.08 -6.33 9.23
C GLY A 177 8.38 -6.50 7.74
N THR A 178 7.57 -5.85 6.89
CA THR A 178 7.65 -5.96 5.43
C THR A 178 7.87 -4.59 4.78
N PRO A 179 9.02 -3.93 5.01
CA PRO A 179 9.27 -2.57 4.53
C PRO A 179 9.19 -2.44 3.00
N GLU A 180 9.56 -3.48 2.26
CA GLU A 180 9.43 -3.59 0.81
C GLU A 180 7.97 -3.56 0.33
N ARG A 181 7.01 -3.94 1.19
CA ARG A 181 5.57 -3.98 0.86
C ARG A 181 4.80 -2.73 1.29
N MET A 182 5.50 -1.70 1.75
CA MET A 182 4.87 -0.44 2.17
C MET A 182 4.24 0.34 1.02
N GLU A 183 4.66 0.11 -0.23
CA GLU A 183 3.94 0.65 -1.41
C GLU A 183 2.52 0.09 -1.55
N HIS A 184 2.23 -1.03 -0.88
CA HIS A 184 0.92 -1.66 -0.81
C HIS A 184 0.26 -1.54 0.57
N TRP A 185 0.80 -0.64 1.42
CA TRP A 185 0.31 -0.41 2.78
C TRP A 185 0.31 -1.67 3.66
N VAL A 186 1.28 -2.55 3.43
CA VAL A 186 1.51 -3.76 4.24
C VAL A 186 2.77 -3.56 5.08
N PRO A 187 2.65 -3.09 6.34
CA PRO A 187 3.81 -2.93 7.21
C PRO A 187 4.28 -4.26 7.82
N HIS A 188 3.40 -5.27 7.87
CA HIS A 188 3.68 -6.66 8.21
C HIS A 188 2.55 -7.56 7.72
N GLU A 189 2.80 -8.87 7.64
CA GLU A 189 1.77 -9.85 7.28
C GLU A 189 0.63 -9.91 8.30
N ARG A 190 -0.56 -10.31 7.83
CA ARG A 190 -1.77 -10.50 8.65
C ARG A 190 -2.10 -9.30 9.54
N PHE A 191 -1.80 -8.08 9.09
CA PHE A 191 -2.05 -6.88 9.89
C PHE A 191 -3.53 -6.67 10.20
N ARG A 192 -3.80 -6.07 11.37
CA ARG A 192 -5.14 -5.94 11.96
C ARG A 192 -5.42 -4.51 12.36
N PHE A 193 -5.31 -3.59 11.42
CA PHE A 193 -5.66 -2.21 11.67
C PHE A 193 -6.45 -1.60 10.54
N SER A 194 -7.01 -0.42 10.81
CA SER A 194 -7.63 0.44 9.82
C SER A 194 -7.17 1.87 10.05
N ILE A 195 -6.89 2.59 8.97
CA ILE A 195 -6.63 4.03 9.01
C ILE A 195 -7.97 4.74 9.15
N VAL A 196 -8.08 5.68 10.09
CA VAL A 196 -9.29 6.47 10.32
C VAL A 196 -8.95 7.95 10.39
N ARG A 197 -9.86 8.82 9.94
CA ARG A 197 -9.74 10.26 10.14
C ARG A 197 -9.84 10.58 11.63
N HIS A 198 -8.89 11.35 12.14
CA HIS A 198 -8.92 11.87 13.50
C HIS A 198 -9.71 13.19 13.52
N ILE A 199 -10.65 13.30 14.45
CA ILE A 199 -11.49 14.49 14.65
C ILE A 199 -11.49 14.76 16.16
N ASP A 200 -10.86 15.86 16.57
CA ASP A 200 -10.98 16.37 17.93
C ASP A 200 -12.42 16.86 18.17
N PHE A 201 -13.05 16.38 19.23
CA PHE A 201 -14.37 16.83 19.69
C PHE A 201 -14.26 17.76 20.90
#